data_AF-A0A973ANL5-F1
#
_entry.id   AF-A0A973ANL5-F1
#
_cell.length_a   1.000
_cell.length_b   1.000
_cell.length_c   1.000
_cell.angle_alpha   90.00
_cell.angle_beta   90.00
_cell.angle_gamma   90.00
#
_symmetry.space_group_name_H-M   'P 1'
#
loop_
_entity.id
_entity.type
_entity.pdbx_description
1 polymer ?
#
loop_
_entity_poly.entity_id
_entity_poly.type
_entity_poly.pdbx_seq_one_letter_code
_entity_poly.pdbx_strand_id
1 'polypeptide(L)'
;MAEVTAEVTAEAAAEVTRRVTRGAARLFEDLGAAVMTEFPLPNGRRADVAALAGDGMVMLVEVKSGVPDFRADAKWPTYLEFCDQFYFAVDPGFPRARLPDGAVCGVIVADAFEAVIVRPAPERPLPAARRKAVIQRFARAAALRLRALTDPRL
;
A
#
# COMPACT_ATOMS: atom_id res chain seq x y z
N MET A 1 -11.34 21.09 -24.80
CA MET A 1 -12.16 20.99 -23.56
C MET A 1 -12.12 19.59 -22.96
N ALA A 2 -12.42 18.52 -23.71
CA ALA A 2 -12.35 17.14 -23.19
C ALA A 2 -10.97 16.71 -22.67
N GLU A 3 -9.89 17.14 -23.34
CA GLU A 3 -8.50 16.87 -22.95
C GLU A 3 -8.12 17.56 -21.63
N VAL A 4 -8.51 18.83 -21.47
CA VAL A 4 -8.33 19.60 -20.23
C VAL A 4 -9.11 18.98 -19.06
N THR A 5 -10.35 18.50 -19.30
CA THR A 5 -11.12 17.81 -18.26
C THR A 5 -10.47 16.49 -17.83
N ALA A 6 -9.95 15.70 -18.77
CA ALA A 6 -9.29 14.43 -18.47
C ALA A 6 -8.00 14.65 -17.65
N GLU A 7 -7.19 15.65 -18.03
CA GLU A 7 -5.97 16.04 -17.31
C GLU A 7 -6.28 16.48 -15.87
N VAL A 8 -7.29 17.33 -15.67
CA VAL A 8 -7.76 17.74 -14.34
C VAL A 8 -8.24 16.55 -13.49
N THR A 9 -8.88 15.56 -14.08
CA THR A 9 -9.30 14.35 -13.34
C THR A 9 -8.12 13.44 -12.96
N ALA A 10 -7.10 13.36 -13.81
CA ALA A 10 -5.89 12.58 -13.53
C ALA A 10 -5.05 13.22 -12.42
N GLU A 11 -4.92 14.55 -12.43
CA GLU A 11 -4.24 15.31 -11.37
C GLU A 11 -4.97 15.16 -10.03
N ALA A 12 -6.30 15.23 -10.04
CA ALA A 12 -7.11 14.97 -8.85
C ALA A 12 -6.92 13.54 -8.32
N ALA A 13 -6.88 12.52 -9.20
CA ALA A 13 -6.63 11.14 -8.79
C ALA A 13 -5.23 10.95 -8.20
N ALA A 14 -4.21 11.54 -8.82
CA ALA A 14 -2.83 11.50 -8.31
C ALA A 14 -2.69 12.18 -6.94
N GLU A 15 -3.40 13.29 -6.73
CA GLU A 15 -3.50 13.96 -5.44
C GLU A 15 -4.13 13.05 -4.38
N VAL A 16 -5.25 12.38 -4.70
CA VAL A 16 -5.90 11.42 -3.81
C VAL A 16 -4.94 10.29 -3.46
N THR A 17 -4.29 9.67 -4.45
CA THR A 17 -3.29 8.61 -4.21
C THR A 17 -2.22 9.10 -3.24
N ARG A 18 -1.61 10.27 -3.48
CA ARG A 18 -0.55 10.80 -2.63
C ARG A 18 -1.01 11.00 -1.18
N ARG A 19 -2.21 11.56 -0.99
CA ARG A 19 -2.77 11.80 0.36
C ARG A 19 -3.05 10.48 1.08
N VAL A 20 -3.76 9.56 0.44
CA VAL A 20 -4.13 8.26 1.01
C VAL A 20 -2.89 7.43 1.32
N THR A 21 -1.89 7.37 0.43
CA THR A 21 -0.61 6.71 0.69
C THR A 21 0.07 7.27 1.93
N ARG A 22 0.09 8.61 2.09
CA ARG A 22 0.72 9.26 3.24
C ARG A 22 0.02 8.94 4.55
N GLY A 23 -1.31 9.02 4.59
CA GLY A 23 -2.08 8.68 5.79
C GLY A 23 -1.92 7.21 6.16
N ALA A 24 -2.03 6.30 5.18
CA ALA A 24 -1.85 4.87 5.41
C ALA A 24 -0.44 4.52 5.91
N ALA A 25 0.60 5.17 5.37
CA ALA A 25 1.97 5.01 5.85
C ALA A 25 2.11 5.44 7.33
N ARG A 26 1.62 6.63 7.67
CA ARG A 26 1.67 7.16 9.04
C ARG A 26 0.95 6.29 10.05
N LEU A 27 -0.21 5.75 9.69
CA LEU A 27 -0.94 4.80 10.54
C LEU A 27 -0.06 3.61 10.94
N PHE A 28 0.71 3.03 10.00
CA PHE A 28 1.59 1.91 10.34
C PHE A 28 2.83 2.36 11.13
N GLU A 29 3.36 3.56 10.88
CA GLU A 29 4.43 4.16 11.69
C GLU A 29 3.97 4.36 13.15
N ASP A 30 2.76 4.88 13.35
CA ASP A 30 2.14 5.09 14.68
C ASP A 30 1.89 3.75 15.41
N LEU A 31 1.64 2.68 14.65
CA LEU A 31 1.57 1.30 15.17
C LEU A 31 2.95 0.66 15.40
N GLY A 32 4.04 1.40 15.18
CA GLY A 32 5.42 0.96 15.45
C GLY A 32 6.07 0.13 14.34
N ALA A 33 5.49 0.10 13.14
CA ALA A 33 6.08 -0.60 12.00
C ALA A 33 7.03 0.30 11.19
N ALA A 34 8.05 -0.30 10.58
CA ALA A 34 8.85 0.36 9.56
C ALA A 34 8.10 0.35 8.22
N VAL A 35 8.04 1.48 7.53
CA VAL A 35 7.23 1.64 6.32
C VAL A 35 8.09 1.94 5.08
N MET A 36 7.67 1.38 3.95
CA MET A 36 8.22 1.68 2.62
C MET A 36 7.09 1.85 1.62
N THR A 37 7.05 3.01 0.96
CA THR A 37 6.15 3.24 -0.17
C THR A 37 6.70 2.60 -1.45
N GLU A 38 5.86 2.28 -2.43
CA GLU A 38 6.31 1.77 -3.72
C GLU A 38 7.20 0.51 -3.57
N PHE A 39 6.84 -0.42 -2.67
CA PHE A 39 7.66 -1.60 -2.35
C PHE A 39 7.63 -2.62 -3.49
N PRO A 40 8.77 -2.93 -4.13
CA PRO A 40 8.78 -3.86 -5.26
C PRO A 40 8.53 -5.30 -4.77
N LEU A 41 7.70 -6.06 -5.47
CA LEU A 41 7.38 -7.45 -5.18
C LEU A 41 8.16 -8.41 -6.11
N PRO A 42 8.32 -9.69 -5.75
CA PRO A 42 9.03 -10.68 -6.59
C PRO A 42 8.39 -10.94 -7.96
N ASN A 43 7.09 -10.73 -8.08
CA ASN A 43 6.33 -10.93 -9.33
C ASN A 43 6.42 -9.76 -10.33
N GLY A 44 7.39 -8.85 -10.14
CA GLY A 44 7.56 -7.66 -10.99
C GLY A 44 6.57 -6.53 -10.70
N ARG A 45 5.69 -6.68 -9.70
CA ARG A 45 4.75 -5.65 -9.26
C ARG A 45 5.31 -4.81 -8.13
N ARG A 46 4.46 -3.93 -7.62
CA ARG A 46 4.76 -3.01 -6.54
C ARG A 46 3.52 -2.84 -5.67
N ALA A 47 3.70 -2.90 -4.36
CA ALA A 47 2.68 -2.48 -3.41
C ALA A 47 2.89 -1.00 -3.09
N ASP A 48 1.80 -0.25 -2.96
CA ASP A 48 1.87 1.19 -2.71
C ASP A 48 2.46 1.48 -1.33
N VAL A 49 2.11 0.68 -0.32
CA VAL A 49 2.75 0.69 1.00
C VAL A 49 3.06 -0.73 1.45
N ALA A 50 4.27 -0.92 1.98
CA ALA A 50 4.63 -2.09 2.76
C ALA A 50 5.00 -1.64 4.18
N ALA A 51 4.47 -2.33 5.18
CA ALA A 51 4.81 -2.15 6.58
C ALA A 51 5.41 -3.44 7.15
N LEU A 52 6.49 -3.29 7.90
CA LEU A 52 7.20 -4.36 8.57
C LEU A 52 7.19 -4.11 10.08
N ALA A 53 6.42 -4.90 10.82
CA ALA A 53 6.35 -4.82 12.27
C ALA A 53 7.62 -5.41 12.93
N GLY A 54 7.84 -5.08 14.21
CA GLY A 54 9.03 -5.51 14.97
C GLY A 54 9.16 -7.03 15.17
N ASP A 55 8.06 -7.76 15.08
CA ASP A 55 8.01 -9.23 15.13
C ASP A 55 8.18 -9.91 13.75
N GLY A 56 8.34 -9.11 12.69
CA GLY A 56 8.49 -9.58 11.33
C GLY A 56 7.18 -9.81 10.58
N MET A 57 6.04 -9.37 11.12
CA MET A 57 4.77 -9.31 10.39
C MET A 57 4.87 -8.34 9.20
N VAL A 58 4.41 -8.77 8.04
CA VAL A 58 4.43 -7.99 6.79
C VAL A 58 3.00 -7.62 6.42
N MET A 59 2.72 -6.32 6.34
CA MET A 59 1.46 -5.81 5.84
C MET A 59 1.69 -5.11 4.51
N LEU A 60 0.80 -5.37 3.54
CA LEU A 60 0.79 -4.67 2.26
C LEU A 60 -0.51 -3.87 2.12
N VAL A 61 -0.39 -2.69 1.53
CA VAL A 61 -1.50 -1.80 1.23
C VAL A 61 -1.48 -1.47 -0.24
N GLU A 62 -2.66 -1.55 -0.84
CA GLU A 62 -2.94 -1.04 -2.18
C GLU A 62 -3.87 0.16 -2.07
N VAL A 63 -3.44 1.30 -2.59
CA VAL A 63 -4.17 2.58 -2.55
C VAL A 63 -5.06 2.68 -3.77
N LYS A 64 -6.35 2.98 -3.58
CA LYS A 64 -7.29 3.23 -4.68
C LYS A 64 -7.80 4.65 -4.63
N SER A 65 -7.43 5.42 -5.66
CA SER A 65 -7.85 6.81 -5.86
C SER A 65 -9.34 6.96 -6.22
N GLY A 66 -9.99 5.86 -6.60
CA GLY A 66 -11.40 5.82 -6.92
C GLY A 66 -11.85 4.48 -7.48
N VAL A 67 -13.14 4.36 -7.76
CA VAL A 67 -13.73 3.13 -8.32
C VAL A 67 -13.10 2.71 -9.65
N PRO A 68 -12.77 3.60 -10.61
CA PRO A 68 -12.13 3.19 -11.86
C PRO A 68 -10.76 2.53 -11.64
N ASP A 69 -9.95 3.09 -10.73
CA ASP A 69 -8.64 2.56 -10.34
C ASP A 69 -8.77 1.17 -9.72
N PHE A 70 -9.70 1.00 -8.78
CA PHE A 70 -10.01 -0.32 -8.20
C PHE A 70 -10.43 -1.36 -9.26
N ARG A 71 -11.26 -0.97 -10.23
CA ARG A 71 -11.72 -1.87 -11.30
C ARG A 71 -10.61 -2.26 -12.28
N ALA A 72 -9.64 -1.37 -12.50
CA ALA A 72 -8.52 -1.63 -13.41
C ALA A 72 -7.51 -2.61 -12.79
N ASP A 73 -7.39 -2.62 -11.47
CA ASP A 73 -6.50 -3.54 -10.77
C ASP A 73 -7.15 -4.91 -10.53
N ALA A 74 -7.16 -5.76 -11.56
CA ALA A 74 -7.62 -7.14 -11.43
C ALA A 74 -6.57 -8.07 -10.80
N LYS A 75 -5.38 -7.57 -10.46
CA LYS A 75 -4.19 -8.39 -10.17
C LYS A 75 -3.73 -8.30 -8.71
N TRP A 76 -4.36 -7.46 -7.90
CA TRP A 76 -4.16 -7.39 -6.45
C TRP A 76 -4.19 -8.75 -5.72
N PRO A 77 -4.95 -9.80 -6.12
CA PRO A 77 -4.93 -11.07 -5.38
C PRO A 77 -3.55 -11.72 -5.35
N THR A 78 -2.69 -11.41 -6.32
CA THR A 78 -1.30 -11.90 -6.35
C THR A 78 -0.43 -11.32 -5.22
N TYR A 79 -0.90 -10.30 -4.49
CA TYR A 79 -0.16 -9.61 -3.44
C TYR A 79 -0.31 -10.36 -2.10
N LEU A 80 -1.39 -11.13 -1.96
CA LEU A 80 -1.69 -11.99 -0.82
C LEU A 80 -0.59 -13.03 -0.58
N GLU A 81 0.17 -13.37 -1.63
CA GLU A 81 1.30 -14.29 -1.50
C GLU A 81 2.48 -13.70 -0.73
N PHE A 82 2.55 -12.37 -0.54
CA PHE A 82 3.72 -11.65 -0.04
C PHE A 82 3.46 -10.87 1.26
N CYS A 83 2.33 -11.09 1.93
CA CYS A 83 1.98 -10.44 3.18
C CYS A 83 1.22 -11.36 4.14
N ASP A 84 1.28 -11.03 5.42
CA ASP A 84 0.43 -11.60 6.46
C ASP A 84 -0.94 -10.94 6.48
N GLN A 85 -0.99 -9.64 6.20
CA GLN A 85 -2.22 -8.87 6.09
C GLN A 85 -2.19 -7.98 4.85
N PHE A 86 -3.33 -7.93 4.15
CA PHE A 86 -3.51 -7.10 2.98
C PHE A 86 -4.65 -6.11 3.22
N TYR A 87 -4.39 -4.84 2.91
CA TYR A 87 -5.35 -3.75 3.04
C TYR A 87 -5.56 -3.06 1.70
N PHE A 88 -6.80 -2.66 1.43
CA PHE A 88 -7.04 -1.51 0.55
C PHE A 88 -7.03 -0.25 1.39
N ALA A 89 -6.36 0.81 0.92
CA ALA A 89 -6.49 2.15 1.46
C ALA A 89 -7.24 3.05 0.47
N VAL A 90 -8.22 3.77 0.96
CA VAL A 90 -9.10 4.63 0.15
C VAL A 90 -9.36 5.94 0.87
N ASP A 91 -9.80 6.96 0.13
CA ASP A 91 -10.25 8.22 0.71
C ASP A 91 -11.64 8.06 1.37
N PRO A 92 -12.07 9.01 2.22
CA PRO A 92 -13.38 8.95 2.89
C PRO A 92 -14.58 8.89 1.94
N GLY A 93 -14.46 9.43 0.72
CA GLY A 93 -15.52 9.45 -0.29
C GLY A 93 -15.67 8.16 -1.08
N PHE A 94 -14.75 7.20 -0.96
CA PHE A 94 -14.79 5.96 -1.72
C PHE A 94 -15.98 5.07 -1.30
N PRO A 95 -16.75 4.49 -2.25
CA PRO A 95 -17.86 3.59 -1.94
C PRO A 95 -17.36 2.20 -1.51
N ARG A 96 -16.98 2.07 -0.23
CA ARG A 96 -16.35 0.89 0.39
C ARG A 96 -17.10 -0.43 0.19
N ALA A 97 -18.42 -0.39 -0.01
CA ALA A 97 -19.23 -1.56 -0.34
C ALA A 97 -18.82 -2.26 -1.66
N ARG A 98 -17.99 -1.62 -2.49
CA ARG A 98 -17.42 -2.21 -3.71
C ARG A 98 -16.13 -3.00 -3.48
N LEU A 99 -15.47 -2.80 -2.34
CA LEU A 99 -14.25 -3.53 -2.02
C LEU A 99 -14.58 -5.01 -1.73
N PRO A 100 -13.62 -5.93 -1.92
CA PRO A 100 -13.82 -7.35 -1.62
C PRO A 100 -14.23 -7.58 -0.16
N ASP A 101 -14.76 -8.77 0.12
CA ASP A 101 -15.22 -9.12 1.45
C ASP A 101 -14.09 -9.10 2.51
N GLY A 102 -14.47 -8.93 3.78
CA GLY A 102 -13.58 -8.92 4.93
C GLY A 102 -12.83 -10.24 5.14
N ALA A 103 -13.30 -11.36 4.60
CA ALA A 103 -12.57 -12.63 4.60
C ALA A 103 -11.29 -12.61 3.75
N VAL A 104 -11.11 -11.60 2.89
CA VAL A 104 -9.95 -11.53 1.96
C VAL A 104 -9.10 -10.28 2.16
N CYS A 105 -9.63 -9.17 2.67
CA CYS A 105 -8.87 -7.93 2.83
C CYS A 105 -9.40 -7.02 3.95
N GLY A 106 -8.47 -6.28 4.56
CA GLY A 106 -8.79 -5.16 5.42
C GLY A 106 -9.05 -3.88 4.62
N VAL A 107 -9.57 -2.86 5.29
CA VAL A 107 -9.83 -1.54 4.71
C VAL A 107 -9.31 -0.47 5.64
N ILE A 108 -8.49 0.41 5.08
CA ILE A 108 -8.02 1.64 5.67
C ILE A 108 -8.75 2.80 4.99
N VAL A 109 -9.27 3.72 5.79
CA VAL A 109 -9.71 5.03 5.29
C VAL A 109 -8.66 6.04 5.71
N ALA A 110 -8.14 6.81 4.75
CA ALA A 110 -7.03 7.71 4.98
C ALA A 110 -7.18 9.04 4.22
N ASP A 111 -6.59 10.08 4.77
CA ASP A 111 -6.32 11.33 4.06
C ASP A 111 -4.84 11.74 4.25
N ALA A 112 -4.51 13.01 4.00
CA ALA A 112 -3.12 13.49 4.09
C ALA A 112 -2.56 13.54 5.53
N PHE A 113 -3.43 13.50 6.54
CA PHE A 113 -3.13 13.77 7.93
C PHE A 113 -3.27 12.50 8.77
N GLU A 114 -4.39 11.80 8.60
CA GLU A 114 -4.82 10.70 9.47
C GLU A 114 -5.24 9.48 8.64
N ALA A 115 -5.23 8.31 9.28
CA ALA A 115 -5.83 7.11 8.73
C ALA A 115 -6.32 6.17 9.83
N VAL A 116 -7.33 5.37 9.49
CA VAL A 116 -7.96 4.43 10.42
C VAL A 116 -8.26 3.10 9.73
N ILE A 117 -7.97 2.00 10.42
CA ILE A 117 -8.41 0.67 10.02
C ILE A 117 -9.91 0.56 10.32
N VAL A 118 -10.76 0.75 9.31
CA VAL A 118 -12.22 0.60 9.46
C VAL A 118 -12.68 -0.85 9.35
N ARG A 119 -11.84 -1.71 8.77
CA ARG A 119 -12.03 -3.16 8.74
C ARG A 119 -10.67 -3.85 8.87
N PRO A 120 -10.42 -4.65 9.92
CA PRO A 120 -9.15 -5.36 10.06
C PRO A 120 -8.98 -6.37 8.93
N ALA A 121 -7.73 -6.59 8.50
CA ALA A 121 -7.43 -7.63 7.54
C ALA A 121 -7.36 -9.00 8.23
N PRO A 122 -7.82 -10.07 7.57
CA PRO A 122 -7.60 -11.42 8.07
C PRO A 122 -6.11 -11.74 8.01
N GLU A 123 -5.61 -12.38 9.07
CA GLU A 123 -4.23 -12.85 9.13
C GLU A 123 -4.04 -14.12 8.30
N ARG A 124 -3.05 -14.11 7.41
CA ARG A 124 -2.63 -15.24 6.60
C ARG A 124 -1.12 -15.38 6.71
N PRO A 125 -0.62 -16.11 7.72
CA PRO A 125 0.81 -16.16 7.99
C PRO A 125 1.64 -16.59 6.78
N LEU A 126 2.65 -15.79 6.45
CA LEU A 126 3.61 -16.15 5.42
C LEU A 126 4.41 -17.41 5.80
N PRO A 127 4.62 -18.35 4.85
CA PRO A 127 5.59 -19.41 5.04
C PRO A 127 6.97 -18.83 5.37
N ALA A 128 7.70 -19.47 6.29
CA ALA A 128 8.95 -18.93 6.83
C ALA A 128 9.98 -18.55 5.75
N ALA A 129 10.16 -19.38 4.73
CA ALA A 129 11.06 -19.09 3.61
C ALA A 129 10.65 -17.82 2.83
N ARG A 130 9.34 -17.62 2.66
CA ARG A 130 8.79 -16.45 1.96
C ARG A 130 8.88 -15.19 2.80
N ARG A 131 8.57 -15.28 4.10
CA ARG A 131 8.79 -14.19 5.06
C ARG A 131 10.23 -13.69 5.01
N LYS A 132 11.21 -14.61 5.10
CA LYS A 132 12.63 -14.28 5.00
C LYS A 132 12.95 -13.53 3.70
N ALA A 133 12.45 -14.02 2.56
CA ALA A 133 12.71 -13.40 1.26
C ALA A 133 12.10 -11.98 1.15
N VAL A 134 10.88 -11.78 1.65
CA VAL A 134 10.21 -10.47 1.65
C VAL A 134 10.94 -9.48 2.57
N ILE A 135 11.30 -9.89 3.79
CA ILE A 135 12.06 -9.04 4.72
C ILE A 135 13.43 -8.67 4.16
N GLN A 136 14.16 -9.63 3.56
CA GLN A 136 15.46 -9.34 2.94
C GLN A 136 15.31 -8.33 1.79
N ARG A 137 14.25 -8.44 1.00
CA ARG A 137 13.95 -7.49 -0.08
C ARG A 137 13.61 -6.11 0.47
N PHE A 138 12.81 -6.03 1.53
CA PHE A 138 12.50 -4.80 2.23
C PHE A 138 13.78 -4.12 2.75
N ALA A 139 14.60 -4.84 3.51
CA ALA A 139 15.85 -4.32 4.04
C ALA A 139 16.80 -3.81 2.94
N ARG A 140 16.96 -4.58 1.85
CA ARG A 140 17.82 -4.17 0.72
C ARG A 140 17.29 -2.94 0.01
N ALA A 141 15.98 -2.87 -0.27
CA ALA A 141 15.36 -1.72 -0.91
C ALA A 141 15.47 -0.47 -0.02
N ALA A 142 15.29 -0.60 1.29
CA ALA A 142 15.44 0.49 2.25
C ALA A 142 16.88 1.04 2.26
N ALA A 143 17.87 0.15 2.38
CA ALA A 143 19.28 0.53 2.39
C ALA A 143 19.70 1.22 1.08
N LEU A 144 19.26 0.70 -0.08
CA LEU A 144 19.55 1.31 -1.37
C LEU A 144 18.93 2.69 -1.53
N ARG A 145 17.67 2.87 -1.10
CA ARG A 145 16.98 4.17 -1.15
C ARG A 145 17.62 5.18 -0.19
N LEU A 146 17.93 4.77 1.04
CA LEU A 146 18.64 5.62 1.98
C LEU A 146 20.01 6.04 1.41
N ARG A 147 20.75 5.13 0.78
CA ARG A 147 22.02 5.48 0.13
C ARG A 147 21.83 6.49 -1.00
N ALA A 148 20.84 6.28 -1.86
CA ALA A 148 20.54 7.20 -2.95
C ALA A 148 20.15 8.61 -2.45
N LEU A 149 19.49 8.71 -1.29
CA LEU A 149 19.16 10.00 -0.65
C LEU A 149 20.37 10.66 0.02
N THR A 150 21.22 9.87 0.67
CA THR A 150 22.37 10.38 1.45
C THR A 150 23.61 10.63 0.61
N ASP A 151 23.71 10.01 -0.57
CA ASP A 151 24.78 10.20 -1.55
C ASP A 151 24.27 9.96 -2.98
N PRO A 152 23.59 10.96 -3.58
CA PRO A 152 23.15 10.89 -4.97
C PRO A 152 24.35 10.85 -5.92
N ARG A 153 24.28 9.99 -6.95
CA ARG A 153 25.26 10.05 -8.05
C ARG A 153 24.93 11.26 -8.94
N LEU A 154 25.98 12.00 -9.33
CA LEU A 154 25.90 13.13 -10.28
C LEU A 154 25.39 12.69 -11.65
#